data_AF-A0A2V8RKD1-F1
#
_entry.id   AF-A0A2V8RKD1-F1
#
_cell.length_a   1.000
_cell.length_b   1.000
_cell.length_c   1.000
_cell.angle_alpha   90.00
_cell.angle_beta   90.00
_cell.angle_gamma   90.00
#
_symmetry.space_group_name_H-M   'P 1'
#
loop_
_entity.id
_entity.type
_entity.pdbx_description
1 polymer ?
#
loop_
_entity_poly.entity_id
_entity_poly.type
_entity_poly.pdbx_seq_one_letter_code
_entity_poly.pdbx_strand_id
1 'polypeptide(L)'
;MDMDEITGKTSIKSVQQTADVKVRAKLRLGEVERLIKKYRIIVPCLSRQTLQSMCEDGTFETAGSRPTRLGWLVYEDSFWKWARGMEINL
;
A
#
# COMPACT_ATOMS: atom_id res chain seq x y z
N MET A 1 51.15 18.56 -1.95
CA MET A 1 51.61 17.42 -1.15
C MET A 1 51.22 17.73 0.28
N ASP A 2 50.10 17.27 0.87
CA ASP A 2 49.04 16.30 0.56
C ASP A 2 47.85 16.72 1.47
N MET A 3 46.58 16.78 1.02
CA MET A 3 45.51 15.77 1.23
C MET A 3 45.57 15.13 2.64
N ASP A 4 44.56 15.17 3.52
CA ASP A 4 43.22 14.55 3.40
C ASP A 4 42.32 15.09 4.55
N GLU A 5 41.12 15.60 4.26
CA GLU A 5 39.84 14.88 4.29
C GLU A 5 39.42 14.39 5.70
N ILE A 6 38.59 15.19 6.38
CA ILE A 6 37.89 14.80 7.62
C ILE A 6 36.71 13.91 7.23
N THR A 7 36.96 12.60 7.22
CA THR A 7 35.98 11.55 6.91
C THR A 7 34.86 11.56 7.96
N GLY A 8 33.62 11.78 7.52
CA GLY A 8 32.42 11.54 8.32
C GLY A 8 32.30 10.07 8.71
N LYS A 9 32.08 9.79 10.00
CA LYS A 9 31.74 8.46 10.50
C LYS A 9 30.44 8.53 11.28
N THR A 10 29.34 8.71 10.56
CA THR A 10 28.01 8.42 11.11
C THR A 10 27.85 6.91 11.13
N SER A 11 28.19 6.31 12.29
CA SER A 11 28.04 4.88 12.56
C SER A 11 26.57 4.48 12.44
N ILE A 12 26.20 3.83 11.34
CA ILE A 12 24.89 3.18 11.18
C ILE A 12 24.86 2.00 12.15
N LYS A 13 24.11 2.15 13.25
CA LYS A 13 23.88 1.05 14.20
C LYS A 13 23.04 -0.03 13.52
N SER A 14 23.63 -1.21 13.43
CA SER A 14 23.06 -2.43 12.85
C SER A 14 21.70 -2.76 13.50
N VAL A 15 20.65 -2.83 12.68
CA VAL A 15 19.33 -3.32 13.10
C VAL A 15 19.41 -4.84 13.25
N GLN A 16 19.44 -5.30 14.50
CA GLN A 16 19.34 -6.71 14.86
C GLN A 16 17.86 -7.14 14.84
N GLN A 17 17.58 -8.08 13.93
CA GLN A 17 16.55 -9.13 13.92
C GLN A 17 15.45 -9.06 14.99
N THR A 18 14.20 -8.80 14.58
CA THR A 18 13.00 -8.98 15.43
C THR A 18 11.85 -9.60 14.63
N ALA A 19 11.58 -10.89 14.89
CA ALA A 19 10.42 -11.69 14.47
C ALA A 19 10.13 -11.76 12.95
N ASP A 20 9.51 -12.84 12.48
CA ASP A 20 8.94 -12.94 11.12
C ASP A 20 7.71 -12.01 11.02
N VAL A 21 7.92 -10.69 11.16
CA VAL A 21 6.88 -9.69 10.96
C VAL A 21 6.75 -9.54 9.46
N LYS A 22 5.81 -10.27 8.86
CA LYS A 22 5.44 -10.09 7.46
C LYS A 22 4.95 -8.65 7.29
N VAL A 23 5.83 -7.75 6.89
CA VAL A 23 5.51 -6.36 6.62
C VAL A 23 4.58 -6.33 5.42
N ARG A 24 3.28 -6.11 5.67
CA ARG A 24 2.28 -6.00 4.60
C ARG A 24 2.39 -4.62 3.96
N ALA A 25 2.60 -4.60 2.64
CA ALA A 25 2.58 -3.39 1.84
C ALA A 25 1.20 -2.72 1.89
N LYS A 26 1.19 -1.39 1.86
CA LYS A 26 -0.02 -0.56 2.00
C LYS A 26 -0.13 0.37 0.80
N LEU A 27 -1.33 0.46 0.25
CA LEU A 27 -1.68 1.31 -0.88
C LEU A 27 -2.58 2.44 -0.41
N ARG A 28 -2.34 3.65 -0.92
CA ARG A 28 -3.30 4.75 -0.80
C ARG A 28 -4.43 4.54 -1.81
N LEU A 29 -5.62 5.08 -1.55
CA LEU A 29 -6.73 5.00 -2.49
C LEU A 29 -6.39 5.51 -3.89
N GLY A 30 -5.59 6.57 -4.01
CA GLY A 30 -5.16 7.05 -5.33
C GLY A 30 -4.33 6.03 -6.11
N GLU A 31 -3.56 5.20 -5.39
CA GLU A 31 -2.80 4.11 -6.00
C GLU A 31 -3.71 2.94 -6.38
N VAL A 32 -4.71 2.62 -5.54
CA VAL A 32 -5.76 1.65 -5.86
C VAL A 32 -6.50 2.05 -7.15
N GLU A 33 -6.95 3.31 -7.27
CA GLU A 33 -7.56 3.83 -8.51
C GLU A 33 -6.64 3.69 -9.72
N ARG A 34 -5.36 4.02 -9.54
CA ARG A 34 -4.35 3.93 -10.60
C ARG A 34 -4.17 2.49 -11.08
N LEU A 35 -4.14 1.52 -10.17
CA LEU A 35 -3.99 0.11 -10.50
C LEU A 35 -5.24 -0.46 -11.20
N ILE A 36 -6.44 -0.11 -10.72
CA ILE A 36 -7.71 -0.49 -11.38
C ILE A 36 -7.73 0.01 -12.83
N LYS A 37 -7.34 1.27 -13.07
CA LYS A 37 -7.24 1.85 -14.42
C LYS A 37 -6.18 1.16 -15.26
N LYS A 38 -4.98 0.97 -14.71
CA LYS A 38 -3.82 0.40 -15.41
C LYS A 38 -4.10 -1.03 -15.90
N TYR A 39 -4.68 -1.86 -15.05
CA TYR A 39 -4.95 -3.27 -15.36
C TYR A 39 -6.37 -3.51 -15.86
N ARG A 40 -7.19 -2.46 -15.98
CA ARG A 40 -8.62 -2.53 -16.36
C ARG A 40 -9.38 -3.61 -15.57
N ILE A 41 -9.12 -3.68 -14.27
CA ILE A 41 -9.70 -4.70 -13.38
C ILE A 41 -11.23 -4.64 -13.41
N ILE A 42 -11.79 -3.42 -13.44
CA ILE A 42 -13.22 -3.18 -13.63
C ILE A 42 -13.43 -1.92 -14.47
N VAL A 43 -14.39 -1.96 -15.39
CA VAL A 43 -14.75 -0.89 -16.31
C VAL A 43 -16.28 -0.67 -16.27
N PRO A 44 -16.77 0.56 -16.03
CA PRO A 44 -16.01 1.78 -15.75
C PRO A 44 -15.26 1.69 -14.40
N CYS A 45 -14.13 2.40 -14.30
CA CYS A 45 -13.37 2.40 -13.05
C CYS A 45 -14.22 2.95 -11.90
N LEU A 46 -14.09 2.31 -10.73
CA LEU A 46 -14.82 2.70 -9.54
C LEU A 46 -14.51 4.15 -9.14
N SER A 47 -15.54 4.86 -8.71
CA SER A 47 -15.38 6.21 -8.20
C SER A 47 -14.61 6.22 -6.88
N ARG A 48 -13.97 7.34 -6.56
CA ARG A 48 -13.30 7.50 -5.26
C ARG A 48 -14.25 7.35 -4.07
N GLN A 49 -15.53 7.70 -4.22
CA GLN A 49 -16.54 7.48 -3.19
C GLN A 49 -16.81 5.99 -3.00
N THR A 50 -16.97 5.24 -4.10
CA THR A 50 -17.16 3.79 -4.05
C THR A 50 -15.99 3.08 -3.37
N LEU A 51 -14.76 3.46 -3.70
CA LEU A 51 -13.57 2.88 -3.04
C LEU A 51 -13.48 3.21 -1.55
N GLN A 52 -13.99 4.37 -1.12
CA GLN A 52 -14.10 4.69 0.31
C GLN A 52 -15.15 3.82 0.99
N SER A 53 -16.33 3.66 0.39
CA SER A 53 -17.37 2.77 0.92
C SER A 53 -16.87 1.33 1.05
N MET A 54 -16.09 0.84 0.08
CA MET A 54 -15.44 -0.48 0.15
C MET A 54 -14.41 -0.61 1.28
N CYS A 55 -13.84 0.49 1.75
CA CYS A 55 -13.01 0.48 2.96
C CYS A 55 -13.87 0.46 4.22
N GLU A 56 -15.00 1.18 4.21
CA GLU A 56 -15.94 1.29 5.34
C GLU A 56 -16.72 -0.01 5.58
N ASP A 57 -17.10 -0.71 4.51
CA ASP A 57 -17.86 -1.97 4.56
C ASP A 57 -16.98 -3.21 4.80
N GLY A 58 -15.66 -3.05 4.75
CA GLY A 58 -14.69 -4.11 4.99
C GLY A 58 -14.34 -4.96 3.77
N THR A 59 -14.78 -4.60 2.56
CA THR A 59 -14.36 -5.25 1.31
C THR A 59 -12.84 -5.15 1.14
N PHE A 60 -12.27 -3.97 1.40
CA PHE A 60 -10.83 -3.78 1.51
C PHE A 60 -10.40 -3.84 2.97
N GLU A 61 -9.40 -4.66 3.24
CA GLU A 61 -8.73 -4.67 4.53
C GLU A 61 -7.81 -3.45 4.62
N THR A 62 -7.97 -2.66 5.68
CA THR A 62 -7.26 -1.40 5.85
C THR A 62 -6.31 -1.39 7.04
N ALA A 63 -5.26 -0.58 6.94
CA ALA A 63 -4.33 -0.34 8.04
C ALA A 63 -4.96 0.59 9.09
N GLY A 64 -5.85 0.02 9.90
CA GLY A 64 -6.66 0.72 10.90
C GLY A 64 -8.13 0.79 10.52
N SER A 65 -9.00 1.12 11.48
CA SER A 65 -10.46 1.12 11.31
C SER A 65 -11.04 2.43 10.76
N ARG A 66 -10.19 3.42 10.46
CA ARG A 66 -10.59 4.77 10.03
C ARG A 66 -9.59 5.33 9.03
N PRO A 67 -10.01 6.28 8.18
CA PRO A 67 -9.07 6.97 7.29
C PRO A 67 -8.05 7.78 8.10
N THR A 68 -6.83 7.80 7.62
CA THR A 68 -5.78 8.70 8.13
C THR A 68 -6.04 10.13 7.64
N ARG A 69 -5.20 11.09 8.07
CA ARG A 69 -5.23 12.45 7.51
C ARG A 69 -5.02 12.48 5.98
N LEU A 70 -4.42 11.44 5.40
CA LEU A 70 -4.17 11.30 3.97
C LEU A 70 -5.20 10.38 3.28
N GLY A 71 -6.24 9.94 4.00
CA GLY A 71 -7.25 8.99 3.53
C GLY A 71 -6.99 7.54 3.95
N TRP A 72 -7.69 6.62 3.30
CA TRP A 72 -7.60 5.19 3.58
C TRP A 72 -6.29 4.59 3.08
N LEU A 73 -5.77 3.64 3.86
CA LEU A 73 -4.63 2.81 3.54
C LEU A 73 -5.10 1.36 3.45
N VAL A 74 -5.10 0.80 2.24
CA VAL A 74 -5.54 -0.55 1.94
C VAL A 74 -4.33 -1.48 1.93
N TYR A 75 -4.44 -2.68 2.48
CA TYR A 75 -3.38 -3.68 2.33
C TYR A 75 -3.31 -4.18 0.89
N GLU A 76 -2.11 -4.18 0.31
CA GLU A 76 -1.90 -4.55 -1.09
C GLU A 76 -2.40 -5.97 -1.39
N ASP A 77 -2.15 -6.93 -0.50
CA ASP A 77 -2.60 -8.30 -0.68
C ASP A 77 -4.13 -8.43 -0.62
N SER A 78 -4.81 -7.60 0.18
CA SER A 78 -6.28 -7.54 0.23
C SER A 78 -6.84 -7.01 -1.09
N PHE A 79 -6.24 -5.94 -1.63
CA PHE A 79 -6.61 -5.42 -2.95
C PHE A 79 -6.45 -6.48 -4.04
N TRP A 80 -5.32 -7.18 -4.12
CA TRP A 80 -5.11 -8.22 -5.13
C TRP A 80 -5.99 -9.44 -4.94
N LYS A 81 -6.33 -9.78 -3.69
CA LYS A 81 -7.31 -10.84 -3.41
C LYS A 81 -8.68 -10.47 -3.96
N TRP A 82 -9.13 -9.24 -3.74
CA TRP A 82 -10.38 -8.73 -4.32
C TRP A 82 -10.31 -8.69 -5.85
N ALA A 83 -9.22 -8.16 -6.43
CA ALA A 83 -9.04 -8.06 -7.87
C ALA A 83 -9.14 -9.42 -8.58
N ARG A 84 -8.43 -10.43 -8.07
CA ARG A 84 -8.49 -11.79 -8.62
C ARG A 84 -9.86 -12.45 -8.47
N GLY A 85 -10.62 -12.09 -7.43
CA GLY A 85 -11.99 -12.57 -7.26
C GLY A 85 -12.95 -12.08 -8.36
N MET A 86 -12.65 -10.93 -8.98
CA MET A 86 -13.42 -10.45 -10.13
C MET A 86 -13.04 -11.15 -11.43
N GLU A 87 -11.77 -11.53 -11.60
CA GLU A 87 -11.31 -12.27 -12.79
C GLU A 87 -11.98 -13.65 -12.94
N ILE A 88 -12.42 -14.29 -11.84
CA ILE A 88 -13.09 -15.61 -11.89
C ILE A 88 -14.56 -15.49 -12.38
N ASN A 89 -15.12 -14.28 -12.47
CA ASN A 89 -16.52 -14.05 -12.87
C ASN A 89 -16.68 -13.36 -14.24
N LEU A 90 -15.62 -13.31 -15.06
CA LEU A 90 -15.60 -12.81 -16.44
C LEU A 90 -15.32 -13.96 -17.41
#